data_AF-A0A661JRM4-F1
#
_entry.id   AF-A0A661JRM4-F1
#
_cell.length_a   1.000
_cell.length_b   1.000
_cell.length_c   1.000
_cell.angle_alpha   90.00
_cell.angle_beta   90.00
_cell.angle_gamma   90.00
#
_symmetry.space_group_name_H-M   'P 1'
#
loop_
_entity.id
_entity.type
_entity.pdbx_description
1 polymer ?
#
loop_
_entity_poly.entity_id
_entity_poly.type
_entity_poly.pdbx_seq_one_letter_code
_entity_poly.pdbx_strand_id
1 'polypeptide(L)'
;MIANWSDPVVREIVSGVNVPRILRYGESVDTDCALEGYRCENGRIRFVVNLRSKKGIRTREAFYTSLHGHHNLSNILSVLLLCECLNITRSDFQKALDSFRGLKRRQEIIGEADGVLVIDDFAHHPTAVRATISAIKESFKDRRLVAVFEPRSNSSRRNIFQREYEEAFDSADAVFIKTPPERGDLKEGEKLNVDKIVSVVKGKGKDAMFFEDFDSMLNFLLEYTRSGDVVLFMSNGAFDLLPKRLFEYLVKRGIN
;
A
#
# COMPACT_ATOMS: atom_id res chain seq x y z
N MET A 1 17.02 -4.11 -19.70
CA MET A 1 16.31 -3.31 -18.68
C MET A 1 14.81 -3.57 -18.80
N ILE A 2 14.10 -3.68 -17.67
CA ILE A 2 12.63 -3.74 -17.62
C ILE A 2 12.17 -2.45 -16.93
N ALA A 3 11.22 -1.72 -17.53
CA ALA A 3 10.84 -0.38 -17.08
C ALA A 3 9.32 -0.19 -17.03
N ASN A 4 8.85 0.50 -15.99
CA ASN A 4 7.46 0.93 -15.85
C ASN A 4 7.19 2.08 -16.83
N TRP A 5 6.38 1.84 -17.85
CA TRP A 5 6.05 2.82 -18.87
C TRP A 5 4.85 3.70 -18.50
N SER A 6 4.14 3.35 -17.42
CA SER A 6 3.06 4.17 -16.86
C SER A 6 3.60 5.37 -16.09
N ASP A 7 4.86 5.31 -15.63
CA ASP A 7 5.51 6.39 -14.90
C ASP A 7 6.21 7.37 -15.87
N PRO A 8 5.81 8.67 -15.92
CA PRO A 8 6.42 9.66 -16.80
C PRO A 8 7.89 9.93 -16.47
N VAL A 9 8.29 9.87 -15.19
CA VAL A 9 9.68 10.09 -14.77
C VAL A 9 10.56 8.93 -15.22
N VAL A 10 10.06 7.70 -15.12
CA VAL A 10 10.77 6.52 -15.66
C VAL A 10 10.94 6.65 -17.17
N ARG A 11 9.92 7.09 -17.90
CA ARG A 11 10.02 7.31 -19.36
C ARG A 11 11.09 8.33 -19.72
N GLU A 12 11.15 9.44 -18.99
CA GLU A 12 12.16 10.48 -19.18
C GLU A 12 13.57 9.94 -18.95
N ILE A 13 13.82 9.31 -17.79
CA ILE A 13 15.14 8.76 -17.42
C ILE A 13 15.59 7.72 -18.45
N VAL A 14 14.71 6.77 -18.79
CA VAL A 14 15.02 5.66 -19.70
C VAL A 14 15.39 6.15 -21.11
N SER A 15 14.86 7.31 -21.54
CA SER A 15 15.18 7.89 -22.84
C SER A 15 16.66 8.32 -22.96
N GLY A 16 17.32 8.60 -21.84
CA GLY A 16 18.75 8.94 -21.79
C GLY A 16 19.69 7.76 -21.52
N VAL A 17 19.16 6.54 -21.34
CA VAL A 17 19.96 5.38 -20.93
C VAL A 17 20.37 4.53 -22.14
N ASN A 18 21.67 4.32 -22.31
CA ASN A 18 22.20 3.41 -23.34
C ASN A 18 22.25 1.97 -22.82
N VAL A 19 21.22 1.17 -23.12
CA VAL A 19 21.19 -0.27 -22.83
C VAL A 19 20.80 -1.07 -24.07
N PRO A 20 21.24 -2.35 -24.20
CA PRO A 20 20.98 -3.15 -25.40
C PRO A 20 19.49 -3.38 -25.69
N ARG A 21 18.65 -3.40 -24.64
CA ARG A 21 17.21 -3.61 -24.76
C ARG A 21 16.44 -3.06 -23.58
N ILE A 22 15.31 -2.42 -23.87
CA ILE A 22 14.32 -1.95 -22.91
C ILE A 22 13.03 -2.75 -23.17
N LEU A 23 12.54 -3.42 -22.13
CA LEU A 23 11.21 -4.02 -22.11
C LEU A 23 10.30 -3.17 -21.23
N ARG A 24 9.12 -2.87 -21.74
CA ARG A 24 8.18 -1.91 -21.14
C ARG A 24 6.98 -2.66 -20.61
N TYR A 25 6.54 -2.33 -19.40
CA TYR A 25 5.23 -2.77 -18.87
C TYR A 25 4.40 -1.55 -18.46
N GLY A 26 3.09 -1.72 -18.37
CA GLY A 26 2.16 -0.65 -17.95
C GLY A 26 0.75 -0.91 -18.49
N GLU A 27 -0.10 0.12 -18.55
CA GLU A 27 -1.46 -0.02 -19.10
C GLU A 27 -1.53 0.33 -20.59
N SER A 28 -0.48 0.97 -21.14
CA SER A 28 -0.45 1.33 -22.56
C SER A 28 -0.26 0.09 -23.44
N VAL A 29 -1.07 -0.01 -24.49
CA VAL A 29 -0.99 -1.07 -25.50
C VAL A 29 0.37 -1.12 -26.20
N ASP A 30 1.13 -0.03 -26.23
CA ASP A 30 2.45 0.03 -26.88
C ASP A 30 3.58 -0.61 -26.06
N THR A 31 3.26 -1.10 -24.85
CA THR A 31 4.21 -1.80 -23.99
C THR A 31 4.38 -3.27 -24.39
N ASP A 32 5.49 -3.88 -23.96
CA ASP A 32 5.77 -5.30 -24.16
C ASP A 32 4.91 -6.20 -23.24
N CYS A 33 4.44 -5.67 -22.12
CA CYS A 33 3.48 -6.29 -21.22
C CYS A 33 2.45 -5.26 -20.76
N ALA A 34 1.32 -5.22 -21.47
CA ALA A 34 0.25 -4.26 -21.21
C ALA A 34 -0.85 -4.88 -20.33
N LEU A 35 -1.17 -4.25 -19.19
CA LEU A 35 -2.35 -4.56 -18.40
C LEU A 35 -3.59 -4.06 -19.12
N GLU A 36 -4.45 -4.98 -19.55
CA GLU A 36 -5.72 -4.65 -20.21
C GLU A 36 -6.83 -4.35 -19.20
N GLY A 37 -6.78 -5.00 -18.04
CA GLY A 37 -7.73 -4.79 -16.96
C GLY A 37 -7.67 -5.89 -15.92
N TYR A 38 -8.34 -5.66 -14.79
CA TYR A 38 -8.43 -6.61 -13.70
C TYR A 38 -9.78 -6.49 -12.98
N ARG A 39 -10.16 -7.54 -12.26
CA ARG A 39 -11.36 -7.57 -11.42
C ARG A 39 -11.17 -8.55 -10.27
N CYS A 40 -11.91 -8.34 -9.18
CA CYS A 40 -11.98 -9.31 -8.10
C CYS A 40 -12.94 -10.46 -8.49
N GLU A 41 -12.46 -11.70 -8.37
CA GLU A 41 -13.23 -12.93 -8.54
C GLU A 41 -12.90 -13.87 -7.38
N ASN A 42 -13.91 -14.29 -6.61
CA ASN A 42 -13.76 -15.24 -5.49
C ASN A 42 -12.65 -14.85 -4.49
N GLY A 43 -12.54 -13.56 -4.16
CA GLY A 43 -11.52 -13.05 -3.22
C GLY A 43 -10.09 -12.99 -3.78
N ARG A 44 -9.92 -13.17 -5.10
CA ARG A 44 -8.64 -13.04 -5.81
C ARG A 44 -8.76 -12.01 -6.93
N ILE A 45 -7.65 -11.42 -7.32
CA ILE A 45 -7.60 -10.53 -8.48
C ILE A 45 -7.32 -11.35 -9.72
N ARG A 46 -8.27 -11.37 -10.67
CA ARG A 46 -8.05 -11.81 -12.04
C ARG A 46 -7.61 -10.63 -12.87
N PHE A 47 -6.45 -10.73 -13.52
CA PHE A 47 -5.94 -9.69 -14.41
C PHE A 47 -5.60 -10.24 -15.79
N VAL A 48 -5.75 -9.39 -16.81
CA VAL A 48 -5.51 -9.73 -18.21
C VAL A 48 -4.38 -8.88 -18.74
N VAL A 49 -3.46 -9.52 -19.46
CA VAL A 49 -2.29 -8.87 -20.04
C VAL A 49 -2.17 -9.18 -21.53
N ASN A 50 -1.68 -8.20 -22.29
CA ASN A 50 -1.21 -8.39 -23.67
C ASN A 50 0.32 -8.42 -23.67
N LEU A 51 0.88 -9.60 -23.94
CA LEU A 51 2.32 -9.84 -23.98
C LEU A 51 2.82 -9.79 -25.41
N ARG A 52 3.92 -9.08 -25.64
CA ARG A 52 4.65 -9.04 -26.92
C ARG A 52 5.86 -9.95 -26.83
N SER A 53 5.85 -11.03 -27.61
CA SER A 53 6.99 -11.94 -27.71
C SER A 53 8.20 -11.27 -28.39
N LYS A 54 9.37 -11.91 -28.31
CA LYS A 54 10.59 -11.48 -29.04
C LYS A 54 10.39 -11.40 -30.56
N LYS A 55 9.44 -12.16 -31.12
CA LYS A 55 9.08 -12.15 -32.55
C LYS A 55 8.02 -11.10 -32.91
N GLY A 56 7.61 -10.26 -31.95
CA GLY A 56 6.57 -9.24 -32.14
C GLY A 56 5.13 -9.74 -32.09
N ILE A 57 4.92 -11.05 -31.96
CA ILE A 57 3.58 -11.65 -31.81
C ILE A 57 3.00 -11.24 -30.47
N ARG A 58 1.76 -10.75 -30.46
CA ARG A 58 1.00 -10.42 -29.25
C ARG A 58 0.12 -11.60 -28.84
N THR A 59 0.14 -11.93 -27.56
CA THR A 59 -0.74 -12.94 -26.95
C THR A 59 -1.47 -12.34 -25.77
N ARG A 60 -2.74 -12.68 -25.63
CA ARG A 60 -3.60 -12.24 -24.53
C ARG A 60 -3.68 -13.35 -23.49
N GLU A 61 -3.21 -13.07 -22.28
CA GLU A 61 -3.16 -14.03 -21.17
C GLU A 61 -3.95 -13.52 -19.98
N ALA A 62 -4.46 -14.45 -19.16
CA ALA A 62 -5.10 -14.14 -17.91
C ALA A 62 -4.43 -14.88 -16.77
N PHE A 63 -4.25 -14.19 -15.66
CA PHE A 63 -3.62 -14.71 -14.45
C PHE A 63 -4.44 -14.35 -13.22
N TYR A 64 -4.18 -15.05 -12.13
CA TYR A 64 -4.80 -14.81 -10.82
C TYR A 64 -3.74 -14.51 -9.78
N THR A 65 -4.00 -13.55 -8.90
CA THR A 65 -3.15 -13.24 -7.76
C THR A 65 -4.02 -12.98 -6.52
N SER A 66 -3.47 -13.28 -5.34
CA SER A 66 -4.08 -12.90 -4.06
C SER A 66 -3.60 -11.52 -3.59
N LEU A 67 -2.65 -10.90 -4.31
CA LEU A 67 -2.19 -9.55 -4.01
C LEU A 67 -3.18 -8.51 -4.54
N HIS A 68 -3.50 -7.53 -3.71
CA HIS A 68 -4.48 -6.49 -4.02
C HIS A 68 -3.78 -5.19 -4.44
N GLY A 69 -4.51 -4.36 -5.18
CA GLY A 69 -4.07 -3.03 -5.57
C GLY A 69 -3.25 -2.97 -6.87
N HIS A 70 -3.44 -1.86 -7.58
CA HIS A 70 -2.81 -1.59 -8.86
C HIS A 70 -1.27 -1.67 -8.85
N HIS A 71 -0.64 -1.22 -7.76
CA HIS A 71 0.81 -1.28 -7.62
C HIS A 71 1.36 -2.72 -7.58
N ASN A 72 0.62 -3.66 -6.97
CA ASN A 72 1.01 -5.07 -6.98
C ASN A 72 0.85 -5.67 -8.36
N LEU A 73 -0.20 -5.31 -9.10
CA LEU A 73 -0.33 -5.70 -10.52
C LEU A 73 0.87 -5.19 -11.33
N SER A 74 1.20 -3.90 -11.22
CA SER A 74 2.39 -3.30 -11.84
C SER A 74 3.68 -4.08 -11.50
N ASN A 75 3.89 -4.45 -10.24
CA ASN A 75 5.03 -5.29 -9.83
C ASN A 75 5.00 -6.67 -10.50
N ILE A 76 3.84 -7.32 -10.54
CA ILE A 76 3.64 -8.62 -11.17
C ILE A 76 3.95 -8.55 -12.68
N LEU A 77 3.53 -7.49 -13.40
CA LEU A 77 3.86 -7.31 -14.82
C LEU A 77 5.36 -7.26 -15.07
N SER A 78 6.11 -6.60 -14.17
CA SER A 78 7.57 -6.52 -14.25
C SER A 78 8.23 -7.89 -14.10
N VAL A 79 7.72 -8.72 -13.19
CA VAL A 79 8.19 -10.10 -12.97
C VAL A 79 7.81 -10.98 -14.15
N LEU A 80 6.61 -10.83 -14.70
CA LEU A 80 6.16 -11.57 -15.89
C LEU A 80 7.08 -11.33 -17.08
N LEU A 81 7.48 -10.07 -17.34
CA LEU A 81 8.47 -9.77 -18.39
C LEU A 81 9.83 -10.42 -18.14
N LEU A 82 10.26 -10.49 -16.88
CA LEU A 82 11.50 -11.19 -16.52
C LEU A 82 11.37 -12.69 -16.76
N CYS A 83 10.25 -13.31 -16.40
CA CYS A 83 9.94 -14.70 -16.68
C CYS A 83 9.97 -15.01 -18.19
N GLU A 84 9.41 -14.15 -19.03
CA GLU A 84 9.49 -14.26 -20.49
C GLU A 84 10.93 -14.19 -21.01
N CYS A 85 11.80 -13.40 -20.36
CA CYS A 85 13.22 -13.34 -20.74
C CYS A 85 13.96 -14.63 -20.40
N LEU A 86 13.58 -15.28 -19.30
CA LEU A 86 14.18 -16.50 -18.75
C LEU A 86 13.52 -17.78 -19.28
N ASN A 87 12.53 -17.67 -20.17
CA ASN A 87 11.71 -18.77 -20.68
C ASN A 87 11.01 -19.59 -19.58
N ILE A 88 10.61 -18.93 -18.49
CA ILE A 88 9.75 -19.53 -17.46
C ILE A 88 8.34 -19.69 -18.04
N THR A 89 7.74 -20.87 -17.86
CA THR A 89 6.41 -21.13 -18.43
C THR A 89 5.32 -20.33 -17.71
N ARG A 90 4.25 -20.01 -18.42
CA ARG A 90 3.06 -19.33 -17.84
C ARG A 90 2.45 -20.14 -16.70
N SER A 91 2.48 -21.48 -16.80
CA SER A 91 2.01 -22.35 -15.73
C SER A 91 2.86 -22.21 -14.47
N ASP A 92 4.19 -22.15 -14.60
CA ASP A 92 5.07 -22.00 -13.44
C ASP A 92 4.95 -20.60 -12.83
N PHE A 93 4.77 -19.58 -13.66
CA PHE A 93 4.46 -18.23 -13.19
C PHE A 93 3.14 -18.18 -12.40
N GLN A 94 2.06 -18.79 -12.90
CA GLN A 94 0.80 -18.85 -12.17
C GLN A 94 0.94 -19.63 -10.85
N LYS A 95 1.64 -20.77 -10.84
CA LYS A 95 1.93 -21.52 -9.60
C LYS A 95 2.69 -20.67 -8.59
N ALA A 96 3.66 -19.88 -9.05
CA ALA A 96 4.40 -18.96 -8.18
C ALA A 96 3.47 -17.91 -7.57
N LEU A 97 2.59 -17.29 -8.36
CA LEU A 97 1.57 -16.34 -7.87
C LEU A 97 0.61 -16.98 -6.87
N ASP A 98 0.17 -18.22 -7.11
CA ASP A 98 -0.70 -18.96 -6.19
C ASP A 98 -0.01 -19.24 -4.84
N SER A 99 1.29 -19.52 -4.87
CA SER A 99 2.09 -19.81 -3.67
C SER A 99 2.58 -18.58 -2.92
N PHE A 100 2.57 -17.40 -3.56
CA PHE A 100 3.13 -16.19 -2.99
C PHE A 100 2.20 -15.60 -1.94
N ARG A 101 2.62 -15.66 -0.68
CA ARG A 101 1.84 -15.20 0.49
C ARG A 101 1.93 -13.70 0.75
N GLY A 102 2.53 -12.94 -0.17
CA GLY A 102 2.88 -11.54 0.06
C GLY A 102 4.21 -11.38 0.78
N LEU A 103 4.55 -10.13 1.05
CA LEU A 103 5.68 -9.78 1.90
C LEU A 103 5.13 -9.44 3.28
N LYS A 104 5.88 -9.84 4.32
CA LYS A 104 5.59 -9.43 5.69
C LYS A 104 5.44 -7.90 5.73
N ARG A 105 4.33 -7.44 6.32
CA ARG A 105 3.96 -6.02 6.44
C ARG A 105 3.76 -5.32 5.10
N ARG A 106 3.17 -6.00 4.12
CA ARG A 106 2.64 -5.39 2.88
C ARG A 106 1.19 -5.83 2.74
N GLN A 107 0.28 -4.99 3.21
CA GLN A 107 -1.14 -5.27 3.36
C GLN A 107 -1.37 -6.60 4.10
N GLU A 108 -0.56 -6.88 5.12
CA GLU A 108 -0.60 -8.13 5.88
C GLU A 108 -1.84 -8.12 6.77
N ILE A 109 -2.77 -9.05 6.54
CA ILE A 109 -3.90 -9.27 7.44
C ILE A 109 -3.36 -9.92 8.71
N ILE A 110 -3.44 -9.20 9.82
CA ILE A 110 -3.08 -9.71 11.15
C ILE A 110 -4.19 -10.65 11.66
N GLY A 111 -5.44 -10.27 11.40
CA GLY A 111 -6.62 -11.05 11.76
C GLY A 111 -7.87 -10.18 11.85
N GLU A 112 -9.01 -10.83 12.12
CA GLU A 112 -10.28 -10.16 12.36
C GLU A 112 -10.90 -10.69 13.67
N ALA A 113 -11.33 -9.77 14.54
CA ALA A 113 -11.96 -10.06 15.81
C ALA A 113 -12.96 -8.96 16.17
N ASP A 114 -14.08 -9.31 16.80
CA ASP A 114 -15.18 -8.38 17.11
C ASP A 114 -15.67 -7.57 15.88
N GLY A 115 -15.63 -8.19 14.70
CA GLY A 115 -15.95 -7.56 13.42
C GLY A 115 -14.97 -6.46 12.97
N VAL A 116 -13.80 -6.36 13.60
CA VAL A 116 -12.73 -5.40 13.24
C VAL A 116 -11.59 -6.14 12.55
N LEU A 117 -11.30 -5.77 11.31
CA LEU A 117 -10.19 -6.32 10.53
C LEU A 117 -8.93 -5.49 10.75
N VAL A 118 -7.82 -6.13 11.13
CA VAL A 118 -6.54 -5.47 11.39
C VAL A 118 -5.54 -5.80 10.28
N ILE A 119 -4.95 -4.77 9.68
CA ILE A 119 -3.99 -4.86 8.58
C ILE A 119 -2.72 -4.06 8.91
N ASP A 120 -1.54 -4.63 8.67
CA ASP A 120 -0.23 -3.97 8.83
C ASP A 120 0.47 -3.78 7.46
N ASP A 121 0.94 -2.55 7.20
CA ASP A 121 1.69 -2.18 6.01
C ASP A 121 2.95 -1.36 6.33
N PHE A 122 3.99 -1.56 5.53
CA PHE A 122 5.27 -0.86 5.58
C PHE A 122 5.24 0.51 4.91
N ALA A 123 4.10 0.93 4.36
CA ALA A 123 3.90 2.22 3.75
C ALA A 123 4.26 3.36 4.72
N HIS A 124 5.17 4.23 4.26
CA HIS A 124 5.69 5.33 5.07
C HIS A 124 6.04 6.58 4.27
N HIS A 125 6.05 6.51 2.95
CA HIS A 125 6.15 7.66 2.05
C HIS A 125 4.73 8.10 1.69
N PRO A 126 4.40 9.40 1.55
CA PRO A 126 3.03 9.85 1.28
C PRO A 126 2.40 9.16 0.06
N THR A 127 3.17 8.97 -1.02
CA THR A 127 2.72 8.21 -2.20
C THR A 127 2.30 6.78 -1.86
N ALA A 128 3.08 6.08 -1.04
CA ALA A 128 2.79 4.71 -0.63
C ALA A 128 1.63 4.65 0.37
N VAL A 129 1.54 5.61 1.29
CA VAL A 129 0.41 5.76 2.24
C VAL A 129 -0.88 5.95 1.44
N ARG A 130 -0.92 6.91 0.53
CA ARG A 130 -2.08 7.16 -0.35
C ARG A 130 -2.48 5.92 -1.14
N ALA A 131 -1.52 5.29 -1.82
CA ALA A 131 -1.78 4.10 -2.62
C ALA A 131 -2.32 2.93 -1.77
N THR A 132 -1.82 2.75 -0.55
CA THR A 132 -2.26 1.69 0.36
C THR A 132 -3.67 1.96 0.86
N ILE A 133 -3.96 3.19 1.32
CA ILE A 133 -5.30 3.57 1.79
C ILE A 133 -6.32 3.40 0.67
N SER A 134 -6.04 3.88 -0.55
CA SER A 134 -6.96 3.73 -1.67
C SER A 134 -7.21 2.26 -2.03
N ALA A 135 -6.16 1.43 -2.06
CA ALA A 135 -6.30 0.00 -2.35
C ALA A 135 -7.12 -0.76 -1.29
N ILE A 136 -6.94 -0.43 0.00
CA ILE A 136 -7.73 -1.01 1.08
C ILE A 136 -9.17 -0.50 1.02
N LYS A 137 -9.40 0.80 0.77
CA LYS A 137 -10.76 1.35 0.64
C LYS A 137 -11.53 0.71 -0.53
N GLU A 138 -10.86 0.46 -1.65
CA GLU A 138 -11.45 -0.23 -2.80
C GLU A 138 -11.78 -1.70 -2.48
N SER A 139 -10.87 -2.40 -1.80
CA SER A 139 -11.03 -3.82 -1.44
C SER A 139 -12.14 -4.04 -0.40
N PHE A 140 -12.37 -3.05 0.48
CA PHE A 140 -13.34 -3.10 1.57
C PHE A 140 -14.32 -1.92 1.50
N LYS A 141 -14.91 -1.69 0.32
CA LYS A 141 -15.78 -0.53 0.04
C LYS A 141 -16.94 -0.31 1.02
N ASP A 142 -17.48 -1.40 1.57
CA ASP A 142 -18.64 -1.39 2.47
C ASP A 142 -18.22 -1.27 3.95
N ARG A 143 -16.92 -1.13 4.22
CA ARG A 143 -16.35 -1.00 5.56
C ARG A 143 -15.80 0.42 5.78
N ARG A 144 -15.77 0.82 7.05
CA ARG A 144 -15.14 2.06 7.49
C ARG A 144 -13.64 1.84 7.66
N LEU A 145 -12.83 2.67 7.02
CA LEU A 145 -11.37 2.59 7.03
C LEU A 145 -10.78 3.56 8.05
N VAL A 146 -10.17 2.99 9.08
CA VAL A 146 -9.39 3.69 10.11
C VAL A 146 -7.91 3.59 9.76
N ALA A 147 -7.29 4.70 9.33
CA ALA A 147 -5.88 4.75 8.97
C ALA A 147 -5.03 5.17 10.18
N VAL A 148 -4.05 4.36 10.55
CA VAL A 148 -3.16 4.59 11.69
C VAL A 148 -1.72 4.68 11.20
N PHE A 149 -1.03 5.79 11.46
CA PHE A 149 0.24 6.12 10.82
C PHE A 149 1.36 6.45 11.82
N GLU A 150 2.55 5.85 11.65
CA GLU A 150 3.78 6.21 12.36
C GLU A 150 4.79 6.89 11.42
N PRO A 151 4.91 8.23 11.45
CA PRO A 151 6.01 8.93 10.81
C PRO A 151 7.32 8.62 11.56
N ARG A 152 8.13 7.72 10.99
CA ARG A 152 9.40 7.26 11.58
C ARG A 152 10.65 7.45 10.71
N SER A 153 10.52 7.40 9.38
CA SER A 153 11.67 7.57 8.48
C SER A 153 12.27 8.98 8.59
N ASN A 154 13.49 9.19 8.07
CA ASN A 154 14.07 10.54 8.04
C ASN A 154 13.24 11.51 7.20
N SER A 155 12.63 11.05 6.12
CA SER A 155 11.77 11.87 5.27
C SER A 155 10.39 12.08 5.88
N SER A 156 9.78 11.06 6.49
CA SER A 156 8.43 11.15 7.04
C SER A 156 8.34 11.99 8.30
N ARG A 157 9.45 12.17 9.02
CA ARG A 157 9.51 13.04 10.22
C ARG A 157 9.78 14.50 9.90
N ARG A 158 10.03 14.84 8.63
CA ARG A 158 10.33 16.18 8.15
C ARG A 158 9.15 16.79 7.38
N ASN A 159 9.06 18.11 7.33
CA ASN A 159 8.03 18.83 6.59
C ASN A 159 8.23 18.88 5.06
N ILE A 160 9.26 18.20 4.53
CA ILE A 160 9.54 18.15 3.08
C ILE A 160 8.37 17.59 2.26
N PHE A 161 7.51 16.78 2.88
CA PHE A 161 6.32 16.17 2.29
C PHE A 161 5.03 16.59 2.99
N GLN A 162 5.03 17.76 3.64
CA GLN A 162 3.93 18.22 4.48
C GLN A 162 2.60 18.24 3.72
N ARG A 163 2.58 18.83 2.52
CA ARG A 163 1.35 18.93 1.70
C ARG A 163 0.90 17.56 1.20
N GLU A 164 1.84 16.71 0.82
CA GLU A 164 1.54 15.37 0.31
C GLU A 164 0.94 14.48 1.39
N TYR A 165 1.34 14.63 2.66
CA TYR A 165 0.67 13.96 3.78
C TYR A 165 -0.72 14.52 4.07
N GLU A 166 -0.95 15.83 3.92
CA GLU A 166 -2.28 16.45 4.07
C GLU A 166 -3.34 15.88 3.09
N GLU A 167 -2.88 15.31 1.98
CA GLU A 167 -3.70 14.68 0.94
C GLU A 167 -3.66 13.14 0.96
N ALA A 168 -2.59 12.54 1.51
CA ALA A 168 -2.38 11.09 1.45
C ALA A 168 -3.51 10.29 2.13
N PHE A 169 -4.23 10.88 3.07
CA PHE A 169 -5.28 10.23 3.85
C PHE A 169 -6.70 10.44 3.29
N ASP A 170 -6.84 11.00 2.09
CA ASP A 170 -8.14 11.42 1.54
C ASP A 170 -9.15 10.30 1.27
N SER A 171 -8.72 9.05 1.19
CA SER A 171 -9.64 7.91 1.05
C SER A 171 -10.00 7.25 2.39
N ALA A 172 -9.38 7.63 3.51
CA ALA A 172 -9.70 7.10 4.84
C ALA A 172 -10.93 7.81 5.44
N ASP A 173 -11.67 7.10 6.30
CA ASP A 173 -12.81 7.66 7.04
C ASP A 173 -12.36 8.27 8.39
N ALA A 174 -11.27 7.74 8.96
CA ALA A 174 -10.63 8.25 10.17
C ALA A 174 -9.10 8.14 10.09
N VAL A 175 -8.37 9.06 10.73
CA VAL A 175 -6.90 9.14 10.66
C VAL A 175 -6.26 9.40 12.02
N PHE A 176 -5.44 8.48 12.48
CA PHE A 176 -4.72 8.58 13.76
C PHE A 176 -3.22 8.53 13.55
N ILE A 177 -2.50 9.53 14.04
CA ILE A 177 -1.07 9.71 13.75
C ILE A 177 -0.26 9.67 15.04
N LYS A 178 0.82 8.90 15.06
CA LYS A 178 1.79 8.93 16.15
C LYS A 178 2.69 10.15 15.98
N THR A 179 2.83 11.00 16.99
CA THR A 179 3.81 12.09 16.96
C THR A 179 5.22 11.52 16.75
N PRO A 180 6.00 12.00 15.76
CA PRO A 180 7.41 11.63 15.64
C PRO A 180 8.16 11.82 16.96
N PRO A 181 9.01 10.89 17.39
CA PRO A 181 9.84 11.13 18.56
C PRO A 181 10.77 12.31 18.30
N GLU A 182 10.93 13.17 19.31
CA GLU A 182 11.93 14.24 19.26
C GLU A 182 13.32 13.61 19.13
N ARG A 183 13.97 13.83 17.98
CA ARG A 183 15.38 13.57 17.81
C ARG A 183 16.08 14.90 17.60
N GLY A 184 17.14 15.14 18.37
CA GLY A 184 17.87 16.42 18.41
C GLY A 184 18.58 16.80 17.11
N ASP A 185 18.41 16.03 16.03
CA ASP A 185 18.91 16.31 14.69
C ASP A 185 17.96 17.18 13.84
N LEU A 186 16.75 17.50 14.33
CA LEU A 186 15.74 18.29 13.62
C LEU A 186 15.47 19.64 14.30
N LYS A 187 15.62 20.74 13.54
CA LYS A 187 15.13 22.06 13.95
C LYS A 187 13.61 22.12 13.89
N GLU A 188 12.98 22.97 14.69
CA GLU A 188 11.51 23.08 14.78
C GLU A 188 10.84 23.30 13.41
N GLY A 189 11.40 24.19 12.59
CA GLY A 189 10.90 24.47 11.24
C GLY A 189 11.17 23.38 10.19
N GLU A 190 11.82 22.28 10.55
CA GLU A 190 12.07 21.13 9.67
C GLU A 190 11.20 19.92 10.01
N LYS A 191 10.53 19.92 11.18
CA LYS A 191 9.70 18.82 11.66
C LYS A 191 8.38 18.74 10.89
N LEU A 192 7.89 17.52 10.67
CA LEU A 192 6.53 17.30 10.19
C LEU A 192 5.54 17.91 11.19
N ASN A 193 4.63 18.75 10.72
CA ASN A 193 3.59 19.35 11.55
C ASN A 193 2.36 18.43 11.53
N VAL A 194 2.26 17.57 12.55
CA VAL A 194 1.17 16.59 12.68
C VAL A 194 -0.16 17.28 13.01
N ASP A 195 -0.16 18.30 13.87
CA ASP A 195 -1.34 19.12 14.18
C ASP A 195 -2.00 19.68 12.93
N LYS A 196 -1.19 20.17 11.98
CA LYS A 196 -1.67 20.71 10.72
C LYS A 196 -2.31 19.63 9.85
N ILE A 197 -1.70 18.44 9.77
CA ILE A 197 -2.28 17.30 9.04
C ILE A 197 -3.64 16.94 9.65
N VAL A 198 -3.70 16.77 10.97
CA VAL A 198 -4.94 16.47 11.69
C VAL A 198 -6.00 17.55 11.45
N SER A 199 -5.61 18.83 11.49
CA SER A 199 -6.52 19.95 11.23
C SER A 199 -7.07 19.94 9.80
N VAL A 200 -6.25 19.64 8.80
CA VAL A 200 -6.69 19.50 7.40
C VAL A 200 -7.65 18.32 7.24
N VAL A 201 -7.34 17.16 7.83
CA VAL A 201 -8.22 15.99 7.77
C VAL A 201 -9.57 16.27 8.47
N LYS A 202 -9.56 16.92 9.63
CA LYS A 202 -10.79 17.38 10.32
C LYS A 202 -11.58 18.36 9.47
N GLY A 203 -10.90 19.31 8.81
CA GLY A 203 -11.53 20.27 7.90
C GLY A 203 -12.25 19.61 6.71
N LYS A 204 -11.88 18.38 6.35
CA LYS A 204 -12.55 17.53 5.35
C LYS A 204 -13.72 16.72 5.95
N GLY A 205 -14.13 16.98 7.19
CA GLY A 205 -15.25 16.33 7.87
C GLY A 205 -14.96 14.92 8.39
N LYS A 206 -13.68 14.58 8.60
CA LYS A 206 -13.24 13.26 9.04
C LYS A 206 -12.70 13.29 10.45
N ASP A 207 -12.79 12.15 11.13
CA ASP A 207 -12.18 12.00 12.44
C ASP A 207 -10.65 11.95 12.31
N ALA A 208 -9.94 12.79 13.05
CA ALA A 208 -8.49 12.70 13.12
C ALA A 208 -7.93 13.18 14.46
N MET A 209 -6.87 12.52 14.95
CA MET A 209 -6.15 12.90 16.16
C MET A 209 -4.69 12.46 16.06
N PHE A 210 -3.84 12.98 16.94
CA PHE A 210 -2.47 12.49 17.11
C PHE A 210 -2.19 12.07 18.55
N PHE A 211 -1.16 11.24 18.73
CA PHE A 211 -0.84 10.62 20.01
C PHE A 211 0.66 10.68 20.32
N GLU A 212 0.98 11.00 21.57
CA GLU A 212 2.36 11.12 22.06
C GLU A 212 3.02 9.78 22.37
N ASP A 213 2.23 8.74 22.63
CA ASP A 213 2.74 7.40 22.95
C ASP A 213 1.83 6.32 22.34
N PHE A 214 2.34 5.09 22.26
CA PHE A 214 1.62 3.98 21.64
C PHE A 214 0.50 3.43 22.54
N ASP A 215 0.59 3.59 23.86
CA ASP A 215 -0.40 3.07 24.80
C ASP A 215 -1.66 3.93 24.80
N SER A 216 -1.53 5.26 24.78
CA SER A 216 -2.65 6.17 24.62
C SER A 216 -3.36 5.97 23.28
N MET A 217 -2.59 5.75 22.20
CA MET A 217 -3.14 5.39 20.90
C MET A 217 -3.88 4.05 20.94
N LEU A 218 -3.31 3.01 21.58
CA LEU A 218 -3.95 1.70 21.71
C LEU A 218 -5.27 1.78 22.45
N ASN A 219 -5.28 2.42 23.62
CA ASN A 219 -6.46 2.56 24.46
C ASN A 219 -7.57 3.29 23.71
N PHE A 220 -7.23 4.39 23.03
CA PHE A 220 -8.19 5.09 22.19
C PHE A 220 -8.74 4.21 21.07
N LEU A 221 -7.89 3.46 20.36
CA LEU A 221 -8.35 2.56 19.28
C LEU A 221 -9.30 1.47 19.80
N LEU A 222 -9.06 0.94 21.00
CA LEU A 222 -9.94 -0.06 21.62
C LEU A 222 -11.34 0.47 21.93
N GLU A 223 -11.45 1.76 22.29
CA GLU A 223 -12.73 2.42 22.56
C GLU A 223 -13.42 2.91 21.29
N TYR A 224 -12.63 3.37 20.31
CA TYR A 224 -13.12 4.02 19.10
C TYR A 224 -13.57 3.04 18.02
N THR A 225 -12.87 1.90 17.88
CA THR A 225 -13.15 0.93 16.82
C THR A 225 -14.45 0.17 17.09
N ARG A 226 -15.13 -0.19 16.00
CA ARG A 226 -16.40 -0.92 16.04
C ARG A 226 -16.48 -1.97 14.94
N SER A 227 -17.34 -2.97 15.14
CA SER A 227 -17.64 -3.98 14.11
C SER A 227 -17.97 -3.30 12.76
N GLY A 228 -17.34 -3.81 11.70
CA GLY A 228 -17.36 -3.21 10.36
C GLY A 228 -16.13 -2.34 10.04
N ASP A 229 -15.28 -2.01 11.01
CA ASP A 229 -14.07 -1.23 10.76
C ASP A 229 -12.94 -2.09 10.16
N VAL A 230 -12.15 -1.49 9.26
CA VAL A 230 -10.81 -1.97 8.86
C VAL A 230 -9.79 -1.00 9.46
N VAL A 231 -8.90 -1.50 10.32
CA VAL A 231 -7.81 -0.71 10.91
C VAL A 231 -6.53 -1.01 10.16
N LEU A 232 -6.06 -0.02 9.41
CA LEU A 232 -4.84 -0.10 8.60
C LEU A 232 -3.70 0.63 9.30
N PHE A 233 -2.70 -0.13 9.76
CA PHE A 233 -1.47 0.41 10.32
C PHE A 233 -0.40 0.59 9.24
N MET A 234 0.29 1.72 9.27
CA MET A 234 1.30 2.09 8.28
C MET A 234 2.56 2.63 8.97
N SER A 235 3.68 1.91 8.84
CA SER A 235 4.98 2.29 9.41
C SER A 235 6.15 1.54 8.80
N ASN A 236 7.30 2.21 8.63
CA ASN A 236 8.56 1.55 8.28
C ASN A 236 9.35 0.98 9.48
N GLY A 237 8.81 1.06 10.69
CA GLY A 237 9.35 0.45 11.91
C GLY A 237 8.38 -0.58 12.49
N ALA A 238 8.72 -1.18 13.63
CA ALA A 238 7.87 -2.20 14.26
C ALA A 238 6.53 -1.66 14.80
N PHE A 239 6.33 -0.33 14.84
CA PHE A 239 5.13 0.33 15.36
C PHE A 239 4.73 -0.20 16.74
N ASP A 240 5.71 -0.49 17.60
CA ASP A 240 5.52 -1.12 18.93
C ASP A 240 4.65 -2.39 18.93
N LEU A 241 4.63 -3.11 17.80
CA LEU A 241 3.73 -4.25 17.58
C LEU A 241 2.25 -3.90 17.78
N LEU A 242 1.90 -2.62 17.70
CA LEU A 242 0.54 -2.09 17.92
C LEU A 242 -0.54 -2.81 17.09
N PRO A 243 -0.33 -3.22 15.82
CA PRO A 243 -1.32 -4.01 15.09
C PRO A 243 -1.65 -5.34 15.79
N LYS A 244 -0.62 -6.05 16.28
CA LYS A 244 -0.78 -7.33 16.99
C LYS A 244 -1.40 -7.12 18.36
N ARG A 245 -0.93 -6.11 19.10
CA ARG A 245 -1.47 -5.75 20.42
C ARG A 245 -2.98 -5.47 20.30
N LEU A 246 -3.39 -4.61 19.36
CA LEU A 246 -4.80 -4.30 19.12
C LEU A 246 -5.61 -5.58 18.83
N PHE A 247 -5.14 -6.42 17.90
CA PHE A 247 -5.81 -7.67 17.55
C PHE A 247 -5.97 -8.60 18.77
N GLU A 248 -4.92 -8.80 19.56
CA GLU A 248 -4.97 -9.65 20.76
C GLU A 248 -5.96 -9.13 21.82
N TYR A 249 -6.06 -7.82 22.00
CA TYR A 249 -7.07 -7.23 22.90
C TYR A 249 -8.49 -7.39 22.36
N LEU A 250 -8.71 -7.21 21.06
CA LEU A 250 -10.02 -7.43 20.43
C LEU A 250 -10.49 -8.88 20.56
N VAL A 251 -9.58 -9.85 20.39
CA VAL A 251 -9.88 -11.28 20.61
C VAL A 251 -10.32 -11.52 22.06
N LYS A 252 -9.63 -10.94 23.04
CA LYS A 252 -10.00 -11.09 24.46
C LYS A 252 -11.33 -10.42 24.79
N ARG A 253 -11.64 -9.29 24.17
CA ARG A 253 -12.91 -8.57 24.36
C ARG A 253 -14.11 -9.42 23.92
N GLY A 254 -14.03 -10.11 22.78
CA GLY A 254 -15.12 -10.94 22.26
C GLY A 254 -15.33 -12.28 22.98
N ILE A 255 -14.49 -12.61 23.97
CA ILE A 255 -14.64 -13.82 24.81
C ILE A 255 -15.43 -13.53 26.10
N ASN A 256 -15.56 -12.25 26.48
CA ASN A 256 -16.35 -11.80 27.63
C ASN A 256 -17.78 -11.43 27.22
#